data_AF-A0A2G5UGY1-F1
#
_entry.id   AF-A0A2G5UGY1-F1
#
_cell.length_a   1.000
_cell.length_b   1.000
_cell.length_c   1.000
_cell.angle_alpha   90.00
_cell.angle_beta   90.00
_cell.angle_gamma   90.00
#
_symmetry.space_group_name_H-M   'P 1'
#
loop_
_entity.id
_entity.type
_entity.pdbx_description
1 polymer ?
#
loop_
_entity_poly.entity_id
_entity_poly.type
_entity_poly.pdbx_seq_one_letter_code
_entity_poly.pdbx_strand_id
1 'polypeptide(L)' 'MNSVLNRALTHGSSAIRQFLAVRSPMCQEVAGFKVKSRLKLRCRCCYFIRVDGRLHVECHENPRHKAREVYDIKKLW' A
#
# COMPACT_ATOMS: atom_id res chain seq x y z
N MET A 1 21.82 -41.16 35.60
CA MET A 1 22.51 -40.62 34.41
C MET A 1 21.48 -40.30 33.31
N ASN A 2 20.43 -39.52 33.60
CA ASN A 2 19.28 -39.38 32.67
C ASN A 2 18.93 -37.91 32.36
N SER A 3 19.78 -36.94 32.71
CA SER A 3 19.48 -35.51 32.54
C SER A 3 19.95 -34.90 31.21
N VAL A 4 20.72 -35.63 30.40
CA VAL A 4 21.32 -35.10 29.16
C VAL A 4 20.41 -35.28 27.94
N LEU A 5 19.49 -36.25 27.94
CA LEU A 5 18.65 -36.57 26.78
C LEU A 5 17.46 -35.60 26.58
N ASN A 6 17.01 -34.88 27.62
CA ASN A 6 15.89 -33.94 27.48
C ASN A 6 16.28 -32.56 26.93
N ARG A 7 17.58 -32.24 26.80
CA ARG A 7 18.04 -30.93 26.31
C ARG A 7 18.22 -30.85 24.79
N ALA A 8 18.35 -31.98 24.09
CA ALA A 8 18.55 -31.98 22.64
C ALA A 8 17.26 -31.80 21.84
N LEU A 9 16.09 -32.12 22.42
CA LEU A 9 14.80 -32.06 21.73
C LEU A 9 14.18 -30.65 21.70
N THR A 10 14.64 -29.73 22.55
CA THR A 10 14.09 -28.37 22.64
C THR A 10 14.72 -27.40 21.63
N HIS A 11 15.92 -27.68 21.10
CA HIS A 11 16.63 -26.77 20.19
C HIS A 11 16.41 -27.07 18.69
N GLY A 12 16.06 -28.31 18.31
CA GLY A 12 15.79 -28.67 16.90
C GLY A 12 14.48 -28.10 16.34
N SER A 13 13.59 -27.63 17.21
CA SER A 13 12.25 -27.14 16.85
C SER A 13 12.23 -25.68 16.37
N SER A 14 13.28 -24.91 16.67
CA SER A 14 13.30 -23.46 16.38
C SER A 14 13.54 -23.17 14.89
N ALA A 15 14.33 -24.01 14.21
CA ALA A 15 14.61 -23.87 12.78
C ALA A 15 13.38 -24.22 11.91
N ILE A 16 12.62 -25.25 12.27
CA ILE A 16 11.42 -25.66 11.51
C ILE A 16 10.29 -24.61 11.66
N ARG A 17 10.16 -23.98 12.83
CA ARG A 17 9.16 -22.92 13.08
C ARG A 17 9.40 -21.64 12.28
N GLN A 18 10.63 -21.37 11.83
CA GLN A 18 10.92 -20.20 10.98
C GLN A 18 10.43 -20.36 9.53
N PHE A 19 10.33 -21.59 9.02
CA PHE A 19 9.84 -21.84 7.66
C PHE A 19 8.31 -21.80 7.56
N LEU A 20 7.61 -22.16 8.63
CA LEU A 20 6.14 -22.05 8.74
C LEU A 20 5.68 -20.72 9.32
N ALA A 21 6.61 -19.81 9.63
CA ALA A 21 6.24 -18.47 10.06
C ALA A 21 5.54 -17.76 8.90
N VAL A 22 4.25 -17.47 9.08
CA VAL A 22 3.48 -16.57 8.21
C VAL A 22 4.23 -15.24 8.15
N ARG A 23 4.96 -15.03 7.05
CA ARG A 23 5.50 -13.72 6.72
C ARG A 23 4.31 -12.86 6.36
N SER A 24 3.83 -12.07 7.32
CA SER A 24 2.83 -11.05 7.04
C SER A 24 3.38 -10.18 5.90
N PRO A 25 2.71 -10.10 4.74
CA PRO A 25 3.21 -9.30 3.64
C PRO A 25 3.35 -7.87 4.17
N MET A 26 4.57 -7.32 4.11
CA MET A 26 4.78 -5.91 4.42
C MET A 26 4.01 -5.11 3.37
N CYS A 27 2.82 -4.65 3.74
CA CYS A 27 2.00 -3.81 2.89
C CYS A 27 2.68 -2.44 2.84
N GLN A 28 3.49 -2.21 1.81
CA GLN A 28 3.99 -0.88 1.51
C GLN A 28 2.80 -0.04 1.06
N GLU A 29 2.32 0.86 1.93
CA GLU A 29 1.35 1.86 1.54
C GLU A 29 2.00 2.78 0.50
N VAL A 30 1.71 2.52 -0.77
CA VAL A 30 2.00 3.48 -1.82
C VAL A 30 1.05 4.64 -1.62
N ALA A 31 1.58 5.85 -1.45
CA ALA A 31 0.77 7.06 -1.37
C ALA A 31 0.00 7.26 -2.69
N GLY A 32 -1.22 6.73 -2.75
CA GLY A 32 -2.11 6.84 -3.90
C GLY A 32 -2.66 8.26 -4.08
N PHE A 33 -3.59 8.40 -5.03
CA PHE A 33 -4.30 9.66 -5.27
C PHE A 33 -5.23 10.00 -4.11
N LYS A 34 -5.16 11.24 -3.61
CA LYS A 34 -6.16 11.73 -2.66
C LYS A 34 -7.48 12.01 -3.38
N VAL A 35 -8.55 11.28 -3.03
CA VAL A 35 -9.88 11.51 -3.61
C VAL A 35 -10.46 12.81 -3.07
N LYS A 36 -10.96 13.68 -3.97
CA LYS A 36 -11.60 14.96 -3.63
C LYS A 36 -12.77 15.25 -4.57
N SER A 37 -13.81 15.89 -4.05
CA SER A 37 -14.94 16.37 -4.86
C SER A 37 -14.56 17.54 -5.78
N ARG A 38 -13.70 18.44 -5.31
CA ARG A 38 -13.14 19.55 -6.10
C ARG A 38 -11.63 19.46 -6.17
N LEU A 39 -11.12 19.42 -7.40
CA LEU A 39 -9.70 19.40 -7.70
C LEU A 39 -9.18 20.82 -7.92
N LYS A 40 -7.94 21.06 -7.50
CA LYS A 40 -7.24 22.32 -7.73
C LYS A 40 -5.75 22.04 -7.95
N LEU A 41 -5.15 22.83 -8.84
CA LEU A 41 -3.70 22.84 -9.02
C LEU A 41 -3.07 23.62 -7.84
N ARG A 42 -2.02 23.06 -7.26
CA ARG A 42 -1.30 23.67 -6.12
C ARG A 42 0.05 24.24 -6.51
N CYS A 43 0.57 23.82 -7.66
CA CYS A 43 1.92 24.08 -8.13
C CYS A 43 1.88 24.33 -9.65
N ARG A 44 2.98 24.84 -10.21
CA ARG A 44 3.09 25.10 -11.66
C ARG A 44 3.18 23.81 -12.48
N CYS A 45 3.82 22.77 -11.93
CA CYS A 45 3.97 21.47 -12.58
C CYS A 45 2.76 20.54 -12.37
N CYS A 46 1.70 21.04 -11.74
CA CYS A 46 0.46 20.31 -11.51
C CYS A 46 -0.42 20.49 -12.74
N TYR A 47 -0.96 19.40 -13.30
CA TYR A 47 -1.82 19.47 -14.47
C TYR A 47 -3.02 18.52 -14.36
N PHE A 48 -4.07 18.82 -15.13
CA PHE A 48 -5.28 18.00 -15.18
C PHE A 48 -5.17 16.94 -16.27
N ILE A 49 -5.58 15.72 -15.95
CA ILE A 49 -5.74 14.63 -16.91
C ILE A 49 -7.11 13.99 -16.71
N ARG A 50 -7.69 13.41 -17.77
CA ARG A 50 -8.86 12.54 -17.65
C ARG A 50 -8.46 11.08 -17.81
N VAL A 51 -8.80 10.28 -16.81
CA VAL A 51 -8.54 8.83 -16.78
C VAL A 51 -9.84 8.15 -16.37
N ASP A 52 -10.29 7.16 -17.14
CA ASP A 52 -11.53 6.40 -16.89
C ASP A 52 -12.77 7.28 -16.62
N GLY A 53 -12.89 8.38 -17.38
CA GLY A 53 -14.00 9.34 -17.23
C GLY A 53 -13.93 10.25 -16.00
N ARG A 54 -12.86 10.18 -15.19
CA ARG A 54 -12.67 11.01 -14.00
C ARG A 54 -11.57 12.04 -14.20
N LEU A 55 -11.74 13.23 -13.63
CA LEU A 55 -10.66 14.21 -13.62
C LEU A 55 -9.62 13.85 -12.55
N HIS A 56 -8.35 13.91 -12.90
CA HIS A 56 -7.21 13.66 -12.02
C HIS A 56 -6.26 14.87 -12.07
N VAL A 57 -5.58 15.13 -10.96
CA VAL A 57 -4.45 16.06 -10.88
C VAL A 57 -3.19 15.23 -10.74
N GLU A 58 -2.30 15.33 -11.71
CA GLU A 58 -0.98 14.72 -11.69
C GLU A 58 0.08 15.79 -11.37
N CYS A 59 1.17 15.39 -10.75
CA CYS A 59 2.32 16.25 -10.51
C CYS A 59 3.59 15.39 -10.49
N HIS A 60 4.60 15.81 -11.25
CA HIS A 60 5.89 15.12 -11.31
C HIS A 60 6.80 15.49 -10.12
N GLU A 61 6.77 16.75 -9.66
CA GLU A 61 7.65 17.22 -8.58
C GLU A 61 7.17 16.81 -7.19
N ASN A 62 5.87 16.90 -6.91
CA ASN A 62 5.30 16.67 -5.59
C ASN A 62 4.19 15.62 -5.64
N PRO A 63 4.45 14.35 -5.26
CA PRO A 63 3.44 13.30 -5.27
C PRO A 63 2.26 13.57 -4.32
N ARG A 64 2.46 14.40 -3.29
CA ARG A 64 1.39 14.84 -2.35
C ARG A 64 0.30 15.70 -3.00
N HIS A 65 0.53 16.22 -4.21
CA HIS A 65 -0.47 16.98 -4.96
C HIS A 65 -1.41 16.10 -5.76
N LYS A 66 -1.06 14.82 -5.95
CA LYS A 66 -1.86 13.87 -6.73
C LYS A 66 -3.23 13.69 -6.10
N ALA A 67 -4.27 13.99 -6.87
CA ALA A 67 -5.65 13.90 -6.42
C ALA A 67 -6.57 13.43 -7.55
N ARG A 68 -7.67 12.75 -7.21
CA ARG A 68 -8.66 12.30 -8.20
C ARG A 68 -10.07 12.69 -7.81
N GLU A 69 -10.92 12.87 -8.81
CA GLU A 69 -12.35 13.09 -8.62
C GLU A 69 -13.00 11.85 -7.99
N VAL A 70 -14.04 12.09 -7.19
CA VAL A 70 -14.89 11.02 -6.66
C VAL A 70 -15.50 10.24 -7.82
N TYR A 71 -15.60 8.93 -7.69
CA TYR A 71 -16.35 8.16 -8.69
C TYR A 71 -17.83 8.48 -8.57
N ASP A 72 -18.42 9.00 -9.62
CA ASP A 72 -19.87 9.14 -9.66
C ASP A 72 -20.47 7.96 -10.43
N ILE A 73 -21.01 7.00 -9.69
CA ILE A 73 -21.67 5.82 -10.25
C ILE A 73 -22.89 6.23 -11.08
N LYS A 74 -23.51 7.38 -10.78
CA LYS A 74 -24.72 7.85 -11.47
C LYS A 74 -24.43 8.41 -12.87
N LYS A 75 -23.18 8.73 -13.20
CA LYS A 75 -22.79 9.20 -14.55
C LYS A 75 -22.61 8.05 -15.56
N LEU A 76 -22.82 6.79 -15.15
CA LEU A 76 -22.67 5.62 -16.02
C LEU A 76 -23.99 5.10 -16.62
N TRP A 77 -25.12 5.69 -16.24
CA TRP A 77 -26.48 5.31 -16.66
C TRP A 77 -27.18 6.53 -17.25
#